data_AF-A0A519N5S3-F1
#
_entry.id   AF-A0A519N5S3-F1
#
_cell.length_a   1.000
_cell.length_b   1.000
_cell.length_c   1.000
_cell.angle_alpha   90.00
_cell.angle_beta   90.00
_cell.angle_gamma   90.00
#
_symmetry.space_group_name_H-M   'P 1'
#
loop_
_entity.id
_entity.type
_entity.pdbx_description
1 polymer ?
#
loop_
_entity_poly.entity_id
_entity_poly.type
_entity_poly.pdbx_seq_one_letter_code
_entity_poly.pdbx_strand_id
1 'polypeptide(L)' 'METTITIARAQESHLGKVVVMGKQMLGKLEMRSTNEHFILHWKFKAPQYRNLFLKKVAAEFSMN' A
#
# COMPACT_ATOMS: atom_id res chain seq x y z
N MET A 1 -0.26 -13.83 5.09
CA MET A 1 -1.38 -12.92 4.79
C MET A 1 -0.83 -11.78 3.96
N GLU A 2 -1.16 -11.76 2.68
CA GLU A 2 -0.47 -10.93 1.69
C GLU A 2 -1.49 -10.06 0.91
N THR A 3 -1.03 -8.93 0.38
CA THR A 3 -1.83 -8.09 -0.51
C THR A 3 -0.91 -7.29 -1.42
N THR A 4 -1.35 -7.05 -2.64
CA THR A 4 -0.62 -6.19 -3.59
C THR A 4 -1.44 -4.93 -3.83
N ILE A 5 -0.78 -3.78 -3.83
CA ILE A 5 -1.35 -2.50 -4.23
C ILE A 5 -0.55 -1.99 -5.42
N THR A 6 -1.24 -1.56 -6.46
CA THR A 6 -0.65 -0.89 -7.60
C THR A 6 -0.98 0.59 -7.53
N ILE A 7 0.04 1.44 -7.58
CA ILE A 7 -0.09 2.89 -7.59
C ILE A 7 0.41 3.37 -8.96
N ALA A 8 -0.43 4.06 -9.72
CA ALA A 8 -0.01 4.66 -10.98
C ALA A 8 1.05 5.75 -10.73
N ARG A 9 1.98 5.97 -11.66
CA ARG A 9 2.99 7.04 -11.56
C ARG A 9 2.39 8.43 -11.39
N ALA A 10 1.23 8.67 -12.00
CA ALA A 10 0.47 9.91 -11.79
C ALA A 10 0.04 10.14 -10.33
N GLN A 11 0.03 9.09 -9.51
CA GLN A 11 -0.33 9.10 -8.10
C GLN A 11 0.88 8.90 -7.18
N GLU A 12 2.11 9.17 -7.68
CA GLU A 12 3.35 9.03 -6.91
C GLU A 12 3.32 9.81 -5.58
N SER A 13 2.60 10.93 -5.52
CA SER A 13 2.36 11.69 -4.28
C SER A 13 1.75 10.86 -3.15
N HIS A 14 0.94 9.84 -3.45
CA HIS A 14 0.32 8.95 -2.46
C HIS A 14 1.25 7.81 -2.02
N LEU A 15 2.33 7.52 -2.77
CA LEU A 15 3.23 6.38 -2.53
C LEU A 15 3.80 6.42 -1.11
N GLY A 16 4.37 7.55 -0.70
CA GLY A 16 4.98 7.70 0.62
C GLY A 16 3.98 7.42 1.75
N LYS A 17 2.75 7.91 1.62
CA LYS A 17 1.70 7.72 2.62
C LYS A 17 1.26 6.26 2.73
N VAL A 18 1.07 5.58 1.59
CA VAL A 18 0.74 4.15 1.57
C VAL A 18 1.85 3.31 2.20
N VAL A 19 3.12 3.65 1.95
CA VAL A 19 4.27 2.96 2.56
C VAL A 19 4.32 3.15 4.07
N VAL A 20 4.16 4.37 4.56
CA VAL A 20 4.12 4.66 6.00
C VAL A 20 2.98 3.90 6.68
N MET A 21 1.78 3.93 6.11
CA MET A 21 0.62 3.20 6.64
C MET A 21 0.87 1.69 6.73
N GLY A 22 1.43 1.08 5.68
CA GLY A 22 1.72 -0.36 5.68
C GLY A 22 2.74 -0.76 6.74
N LYS A 23 3.78 0.08 6.97
CA LYS A 23 4.79 -0.14 8.01
C LYS A 23 4.21 0.00 9.42
N GLN A 24 3.36 0.99 9.67
CA GLN A 24 2.66 1.16 10.95
C GLN A 24 1.77 -0.05 11.28
N MET A 25 1.24 -0.73 10.27
CA MET A 25 0.43 -1.95 10.40
C MET A 25 1.27 -3.24 10.40
N LEU A 26 2.56 -3.17 10.76
CA LEU A 26 3.46 -4.32 10.84
C LEU A 26 3.59 -5.11 9.51
N GLY A 27 3.44 -4.42 8.38
CA GLY A 27 3.65 -4.97 7.04
C GLY A 27 5.13 -4.98 6.64
N LYS A 28 5.58 -6.09 6.07
CA LYS A 28 6.81 -6.14 5.27
C LYS A 28 6.46 -5.79 3.82
N LEU A 29 7.27 -4.95 3.19
CA LEU A 29 7.05 -4.43 1.84
C LEU A 29 8.16 -4.92 0.92
N GLU A 30 7.76 -5.45 -0.22
CA GLU A 30 8.59 -5.55 -1.42
C GLU A 30 7.99 -4.64 -2.48
N MET A 31 8.80 -3.74 -3.04
CA MET A 31 8.37 -2.80 -4.05
C MET A 31 9.05 -3.10 -5.38
N ARG A 32 8.28 -3.08 -6.46
CA ARG A 32 8.77 -3.03 -7.83
C ARG A 32 8.27 -1.76 -8.49
N SER A 33 9.11 -1.18 -9.34
CA SER A 33 8.80 0.06 -10.06
C SER A 33 8.92 -0.18 -11.55
N THR A 34 7.93 0.30 -12.30
CA THR A 34 7.92 0.34 -13.77
C THR A 34 7.74 1.78 -14.24
N ASN A 35 7.74 2.00 -15.56
CA ASN A 35 7.52 3.32 -16.15
C ASN A 35 6.11 3.87 -15.89
N GLU A 36 5.15 3.01 -15.57
CA GLU A 36 3.75 3.40 -15.42
C GLU A 36 3.23 3.19 -13.99
N HIS A 37 3.82 2.27 -13.23
CA HIS A 37 3.27 1.83 -11.96
C HIS A 37 4.34 1.57 -10.90
N PHE A 38 3.94 1.73 -9.64
CA PHE A 38 4.59 1.14 -8.48
C PHE A 38 3.75 -0.04 -8.00
N ILE A 39 4.38 -1.21 -7.88
CA ILE A 39 3.73 -2.44 -7.42
C ILE A 39 4.27 -2.72 -6.01
N LEU A 40 3.40 -2.61 -5.02
CA LEU A 40 3.71 -2.77 -3.60
C LEU A 40 3.15 -4.10 -3.11
N HIS A 41 4.02 -5.09 -2.91
CA HIS A 41 3.65 -6.36 -2.33
C HIS A 41 3.87 -6.34 -0.81
N TRP A 42 2.79 -6.51 -0.06
CA TRP A 42 2.79 -6.45 1.39
C TRP A 42 2.52 -7.81 2.03
N LYS A 43 3.32 -8.15 3.04
CA LYS A 43 3.12 -9.30 3.91
C LYS A 43 2.90 -8.86 5.35
N PHE A 44 1.72 -9.16 5.89
CA PHE A 44 1.32 -8.76 7.24
C PHE A 44 1.45 -9.93 8.23
N LYS A 45 1.73 -9.59 9.49
CA LYS A 45 1.81 -10.57 10.60
C LYS A 45 0.46 -11.21 10.93
N ALA A 46 -0.65 -10.51 10.71
CA ALA A 46 -1.99 -11.01 11.02
C ALA A 46 -3.06 -10.42 10.07
N PRO A 47 -4.21 -11.10 9.90
CA PRO A 47 -5.32 -10.63 9.08
C PRO A 47 -5.88 -9.26 9.46
N GLN A 48 -5.99 -8.94 10.76
CA GLN A 48 -6.56 -7.67 11.19
C GLN A 48 -5.75 -6.47 10.69
N TYR A 49 -4.43 -6.59 10.62
CA TYR A 49 -3.55 -5.52 10.15
C TYR A 49 -3.69 -5.28 8.64
N ARG A 50 -3.77 -6.36 7.85
CA ARG A 50 -4.06 -6.25 6.40
C ARG A 50 -5.41 -5.55 6.17
N ASN A 51 -6.44 -5.97 6.90
CA ASN A 51 -7.79 -5.42 6.72
C ASN A 51 -7.84 -3.94 7.11
N LEU A 52 -7.19 -3.54 8.19
CA LEU A 52 -7.10 -2.13 8.59
C LEU A 52 -6.30 -1.31 7.58
N PHE A 53 -5.19 -1.85 7.08
CA PHE A 53 -4.38 -1.24 6.04
C PHE A 53 -5.19 -0.99 4.76
N LEU A 54 -5.90 -2.00 4.24
CA LEU A 54 -6.71 -1.87 3.03
C LEU A 54 -7.82 -0.82 3.19
N LYS A 55 -8.47 -0.76 4.37
CA LYS A 55 -9.48 0.27 4.67
C LYS A 55 -8.88 1.69 4.61
N LYS A 56 -7.70 1.88 5.21
CA LYS A 56 -7.02 3.19 5.21
C LYS A 56 -6.51 3.59 3.83
N VAL A 57 -5.96 2.64 3.08
CA VAL A 57 -5.52 2.86 1.70
C VAL A 57 -6.72 3.23 0.82
N ALA A 58 -7.83 2.51 0.90
CA ALA A 58 -9.01 2.85 0.10
C ALA A 58 -9.50 4.28 0.37
N ALA A 59 -9.56 4.69 1.64
CA ALA A 59 -9.92 6.06 2.00
C ALA A 59 -8.96 7.12 1.42
N GLU A 60 -7.67 6.79 1.27
CA GLU A 60 -6.68 7.68 0.67
C GLU A 60 -6.97 7.97 -0.80
N PHE A 61 -7.39 6.95 -1.55
CA PHE A 61 -7.66 7.09 -2.98
C PHE A 61 -9.09 7.53 -3.29
N SER A 62 -10.03 7.43 -2.34
CA SER A 62 -11.41 7.90 -2.50
C SER A 62 -11.61 9.39 -2.21
N MET A 63 -10.61 10.10 -1.67
CA MET A 63 -10.72 11.52 -1.31
C MET A 63 -10.27 12.51 -2.41
N ASN A 64 -10.09 12.05 -3.66
CA ASN A 64 -9.78 12.90 -4.82
C ASN A 64 -10.72 12.60 -5.99
#